data_AF-A0A6C0G0D5-F1
#
_entry.id   AF-A0A6C0G0D5-F1
#
_cell.length_a   1.000
_cell.length_b   1.000
_cell.length_c   1.000
_cell.angle_alpha   90.00
_cell.angle_beta   90.00
_cell.angle_gamma   90.00
#
_symmetry.space_group_name_H-M   'P 1'
#
loop_
_entity.id
_entity.type
_entity.pdbx_description
1 polymer ?
#
loop_
_entity_poly.entity_id
_entity_poly.type
_entity_poly.pdbx_seq_one_letter_code
_entity_poly.pdbx_strand_id
1 'polypeptide(L)'
;MTGGTRAKDRDIYVSEKPKFAVKSLLHSRTVVEKEGYVSTGILAHAEGDMLEIELSEFKQFALGEPVELTFYSPVGIHRMRSTIIAKADGALAVLFPERSFAGLEERRESPRVDAAVQGTMTYSLSREMTVRGESMSVEVEENFELITQNISDSGIAFRLAVGPKLSSGDIVGVTLELEAPFECQVEIIRKDEGAEWTTYGGRFLELDEQQRRALRAFVIHKQVGAYFRMKNEKKKR
;
A
#
# COMPACT_ATOMS: atom_id res chain seq x y z
N MET A 1 47.66 -32.62 -21.39
CA MET A 1 47.68 -31.48 -22.35
C MET A 1 46.29 -31.30 -22.89
N THR A 2 45.77 -30.06 -22.81
CA THR A 2 44.81 -29.40 -23.72
C THR A 2 43.55 -30.18 -24.15
N GLY A 3 42.33 -29.69 -24.01
CA GLY A 3 41.85 -28.34 -23.76
C GLY A 3 40.31 -28.36 -23.85
N GLY A 4 39.67 -27.46 -23.11
CA GLY A 4 38.22 -27.32 -23.10
C GLY A 4 37.67 -26.51 -24.27
N THR A 5 36.37 -26.68 -24.55
CA THR A 5 35.47 -25.77 -25.29
C THR A 5 34.08 -26.42 -25.22
N ARG A 6 32.92 -25.82 -24.92
CA ARG A 6 32.47 -24.49 -24.53
C ARG A 6 31.09 -24.73 -23.89
N ALA A 7 30.87 -24.24 -22.67
CA ALA A 7 29.51 -24.05 -22.16
C ALA A 7 28.84 -22.96 -23.02
N LYS A 8 27.63 -23.24 -23.51
CA LYS A 8 26.79 -22.24 -24.18
C LYS A 8 26.12 -21.41 -23.09
N ASP A 9 26.71 -20.28 -22.74
CA ASP A 9 26.00 -19.20 -22.06
C ASP A 9 25.00 -18.60 -23.05
N ARG A 10 23.76 -19.03 -22.91
CA ARG A 10 22.59 -18.27 -23.33
C ARG A 10 22.00 -17.69 -22.06
N ASP A 11 22.55 -16.58 -21.61
CA ASP A 11 21.89 -15.74 -20.62
C ASP A 11 20.64 -15.13 -21.27
N ILE A 12 19.52 -15.78 -21.01
CA ILE A 12 18.19 -15.26 -21.30
C ILE A 12 17.96 -14.15 -20.28
N TYR A 13 18.15 -12.90 -20.71
CA TYR A 13 17.72 -11.71 -19.99
C TYR A 13 16.19 -11.66 -19.97
N VAL A 14 15.57 -12.38 -19.03
CA VAL A 14 14.19 -12.13 -18.62
C VAL A 14 14.26 -11.11 -17.48
N SER A 15 14.01 -9.84 -17.80
CA SER A 15 13.80 -8.79 -16.80
C SER A 15 12.47 -9.06 -16.09
N GLU A 16 12.50 -9.66 -14.90
CA GLU A 16 11.32 -9.69 -14.04
C GLU A 16 11.13 -8.29 -13.44
N LYS A 17 10.12 -7.57 -13.94
CA LYS A 17 9.73 -6.25 -13.44
C LYS A 17 9.56 -6.28 -11.90
N PRO A 18 9.99 -5.22 -11.18
CA PRO A 18 9.78 -5.11 -9.74
C PRO A 18 8.30 -5.30 -9.38
N LYS A 19 8.03 -6.21 -8.45
CA LYS A 19 6.67 -6.67 -8.08
C LYS A 19 6.03 -5.89 -6.92
N PHE A 20 6.68 -4.82 -6.45
CA PHE A 20 6.12 -3.78 -5.58
C PHE A 20 6.50 -2.40 -6.13
N ALA A 21 5.69 -1.38 -5.86
CA ALA A 21 6.04 -0.03 -6.24
C ALA A 21 7.24 0.43 -5.39
N VAL A 22 8.41 0.68 -5.99
CA VAL A 22 9.61 1.16 -5.27
C VAL A 22 9.30 2.40 -4.41
N LYS A 23 8.30 3.19 -4.83
CA LYS A 23 7.72 4.31 -4.07
C LYS A 23 7.24 3.94 -2.65
N SER A 24 6.86 2.70 -2.39
CA SER A 24 6.43 2.24 -1.05
C SER A 24 7.59 2.17 -0.05
N LEU A 25 8.83 2.17 -0.53
CA LEU A 25 10.03 2.26 0.30
C LEU A 25 10.40 3.71 0.65
N LEU A 26 9.81 4.72 0.00
CA LEU A 26 10.14 6.12 0.25
C LEU A 26 9.91 6.48 1.71
N HIS A 27 10.82 7.29 2.25
CA HIS A 27 10.87 7.70 3.65
C HIS A 27 11.03 6.54 4.65
N SER A 28 11.33 5.32 4.18
CA SER A 28 11.70 4.23 5.06
C SER A 28 13.07 4.46 5.66
N ARG A 29 13.26 3.98 6.89
CA ARG A 29 14.57 3.95 7.51
C ARG A 29 15.40 2.90 6.78
N THR A 30 16.57 3.30 6.31
CA THR A 30 17.47 2.45 5.54
C THR A 30 18.78 2.30 6.30
N VAL A 31 19.15 1.07 6.60
CA VAL A 31 20.49 0.75 7.12
C VAL A 31 21.39 0.45 5.92
N VAL A 32 22.54 1.10 5.87
CA VAL A 32 23.58 0.91 4.87
C VAL A 32 24.78 0.29 5.57
N GLU A 33 25.08 -0.96 5.26
CA GLU A 33 26.14 -1.76 5.86
C GLU A 33 27.23 -2.03 4.83
N LYS A 34 28.48 -1.93 5.26
CA LYS A 34 29.65 -2.40 4.53
C LYS A 34 30.58 -3.12 5.49
N GLU A 35 31.68 -3.64 5.00
CA GLU A 35 32.65 -4.32 5.85
C GLU A 35 33.11 -3.42 7.01
N GLY A 36 32.81 -3.84 8.24
CA GLY A 36 33.19 -3.15 9.47
C GLY A 36 32.50 -1.81 9.75
N TYR A 37 31.48 -1.41 8.96
CA TYR A 37 30.82 -0.12 9.15
C TYR A 37 29.32 -0.17 8.83
N VAL A 38 28.52 0.44 9.69
CA VAL A 38 27.05 0.52 9.55
C VAL A 38 26.63 1.97 9.73
N SER A 39 25.78 2.44 8.83
CA SER A 39 25.14 3.75 8.90
C SER A 39 23.64 3.61 8.76
N THR A 40 22.88 4.55 9.32
CA THR A 40 21.43 4.62 9.12
C THR A 40 21.10 5.92 8.42
N GLY A 41 20.23 5.82 7.42
CA GLY A 41 19.70 6.92 6.65
C GLY A 41 18.21 6.77 6.39
N ILE A 42 17.70 7.62 5.51
CA ILE A 42 16.31 7.62 5.05
C ILE A 42 16.34 7.47 3.53
N LEU A 43 15.52 6.57 2.97
CA LEU A 43 15.34 6.55 1.52
C LEU A 43 14.59 7.82 1.09
N ALA A 44 15.28 8.74 0.44
CA ALA A 44 14.78 10.04 0.04
C ALA A 44 14.16 10.03 -1.35
N HIS A 45 14.79 9.30 -2.29
CA HIS A 45 14.34 9.23 -3.68
C HIS A 45 14.43 7.81 -4.24
N ALA A 46 13.55 7.52 -5.19
CA ALA A 46 13.53 6.25 -5.92
C ALA A 46 13.01 6.49 -7.34
N GLU A 47 13.88 6.31 -8.33
CA GLU A 47 13.58 6.53 -9.74
C GLU A 47 14.29 5.50 -10.62
N GLY A 48 13.51 4.77 -11.43
CA GLY A 48 14.03 3.64 -12.19
C GLY A 48 14.73 2.64 -11.27
N ASP A 49 16.00 2.36 -11.59
CA ASP A 49 16.85 1.44 -10.83
C ASP A 49 17.74 2.18 -9.83
N MET A 50 17.51 3.47 -9.57
CA MET A 50 18.30 4.28 -8.66
C MET A 50 17.54 4.55 -7.36
N LEU A 51 18.22 4.34 -6.24
CA LEU A 51 17.75 4.71 -4.91
C LEU A 51 18.69 5.77 -4.34
N GLU A 52 18.13 6.82 -3.76
CA GLU A 52 18.87 7.84 -3.01
C GLU A 52 18.59 7.70 -1.53
N ILE A 53 19.64 7.53 -0.74
CA ILE A 53 19.57 7.40 0.71
C ILE A 53 20.25 8.62 1.32
N GLU A 54 19.52 9.38 2.10
CA GLU A 54 20.05 10.51 2.86
C GLU A 54 20.64 10.00 4.19
N LEU A 55 21.91 10.32 4.47
CA LEU A 55 22.61 9.93 5.69
C LEU A 55 23.75 10.90 6.03
N SER A 56 23.97 11.13 7.32
CA SER A 56 24.99 12.06 7.83
C SER A 56 26.41 11.55 7.57
N GLU A 57 26.61 10.24 7.66
CA GLU A 57 27.93 9.61 7.54
C GLU A 57 28.24 9.14 6.12
N PHE A 58 27.61 9.73 5.09
CA PHE A 58 27.84 9.43 3.68
C PHE A 58 29.34 9.45 3.31
N LYS A 59 30.14 10.28 4.00
CA LYS A 59 31.59 10.40 3.82
C LYS A 59 32.35 9.08 3.97
N GLN A 60 31.84 8.16 4.77
CA GLN A 60 32.46 6.86 5.06
C GLN A 60 32.31 5.85 3.91
N PHE A 61 31.50 6.14 2.89
CA PHE A 61 31.28 5.24 1.75
C PHE A 61 32.00 5.73 0.48
N ALA A 62 32.47 4.80 -0.34
CA ALA A 62 33.18 5.04 -1.59
C ALA A 62 32.37 4.62 -2.83
N LEU A 63 32.62 5.27 -3.97
CA LEU A 63 32.02 4.86 -5.25
C LEU A 63 32.50 3.46 -5.65
N GLY A 64 31.60 2.63 -6.16
CA GLY A 64 31.86 1.23 -6.51
C GLY A 64 31.90 0.29 -5.30
N GLU A 65 31.73 0.80 -4.08
CA GLU A 65 31.75 -0.02 -2.87
C GLU A 65 30.47 -0.86 -2.76
N PRO A 66 30.59 -2.19 -2.57
CA PRO A 66 29.44 -3.04 -2.32
C PRO A 66 28.89 -2.76 -0.92
N VAL A 67 27.58 -2.63 -0.83
CA VAL A 67 26.87 -2.39 0.43
C VAL A 67 25.70 -3.35 0.57
N GLU A 68 25.34 -3.63 1.81
CA GLU A 68 24.12 -4.32 2.17
C GLU A 68 23.12 -3.32 2.76
N LEU A 69 21.97 -3.24 2.12
CA LEU A 69 20.89 -2.33 2.46
C LEU A 69 19.83 -3.08 3.22
N THR A 70 19.34 -2.53 4.33
CA THR A 70 18.15 -3.02 5.03
C THR A 70 17.12 -1.91 5.16
N PHE A 71 15.99 -2.05 4.46
CA PHE A 71 14.86 -1.12 4.50
C PHE A 71 13.86 -1.55 5.56
N TYR A 72 13.50 -0.66 6.47
CA TYR A 72 12.42 -0.83 7.43
C TYR A 72 11.21 -0.05 6.93
N SER A 73 10.41 -0.67 6.08
CA SER A 73 9.30 -0.04 5.37
C SER A 73 7.93 -0.53 5.88
N PRO A 74 6.82 0.18 5.54
CA PRO A 74 5.48 -0.29 5.84
C PRO A 74 5.11 -1.63 5.18
N VAL A 75 5.78 -1.97 4.07
CA VAL A 75 5.57 -3.24 3.34
C VAL A 75 6.45 -4.38 3.88
N GLY A 76 7.32 -4.11 4.85
CA GLY A 76 8.16 -5.10 5.50
C GLY A 76 9.60 -4.66 5.72
N ILE A 77 10.38 -5.57 6.30
CA ILE A 77 11.83 -5.44 6.40
C ILE A 77 12.45 -6.13 5.19
N HIS A 78 13.24 -5.40 4.42
CA HIS A 78 13.83 -5.90 3.18
C HIS A 78 15.34 -5.72 3.19
N ARG A 79 16.08 -6.80 2.93
CA ARG A 79 17.55 -6.78 2.88
C ARG A 79 18.01 -7.10 1.47
N MET A 80 18.93 -6.30 0.93
CA MET A 80 19.46 -6.48 -0.42
C MET A 80 20.88 -5.97 -0.53
N ARG A 81 21.64 -6.56 -1.46
CA ARG A 81 22.97 -6.05 -1.80
C ARG A 81 22.87 -5.02 -2.90
N SER A 82 23.73 -4.01 -2.87
CA SER A 82 23.84 -3.01 -3.91
C SER A 82 25.27 -2.49 -3.97
N THR A 83 25.52 -1.51 -4.83
CA THR A 83 26.78 -0.81 -5.00
C THR A 83 26.53 0.69 -4.99
N ILE A 84 27.39 1.44 -4.30
CA ILE A 84 27.35 2.90 -4.34
C ILE A 84 27.75 3.38 -5.74
N ILE A 85 26.85 4.09 -6.43
CA ILE A 85 27.08 4.62 -7.79
C ILE A 85 27.29 6.13 -7.81
N ALA A 86 26.76 6.85 -6.83
CA ALA A 86 27.00 8.28 -6.67
C ALA A 86 26.98 8.67 -5.19
N LYS A 87 27.53 9.84 -4.91
CA LYS A 87 27.58 10.43 -3.58
C LYS A 87 27.51 11.95 -3.73
N ALA A 88 26.57 12.55 -3.03
CA ALA A 88 26.38 14.00 -2.95
C ALA A 88 26.29 14.40 -1.47
N ASP A 89 26.47 15.68 -1.13
CA ASP A 89 26.54 16.13 0.25
C ASP A 89 25.31 15.69 1.07
N GLY A 90 25.50 14.67 1.92
CA GLY A 90 24.44 14.09 2.76
C GLY A 90 23.69 12.91 2.16
N ALA A 91 24.05 12.42 0.96
CA ALA A 91 23.33 11.35 0.28
C ALA A 91 24.22 10.34 -0.45
N LEU A 92 23.73 9.11 -0.56
CA LEU A 92 24.30 8.04 -1.38
C LEU A 92 23.27 7.62 -2.42
N ALA A 93 23.71 7.46 -3.67
CA ALA A 93 22.93 6.81 -4.70
C ALA A 93 23.41 5.37 -4.88
N VAL A 94 22.46 4.44 -4.92
CA VAL A 94 22.71 3.00 -5.05
C VAL A 94 21.80 2.41 -6.12
N LEU A 95 22.21 1.29 -6.72
CA LEU A 95 21.39 0.59 -7.70
C LEU A 95 20.38 -0.34 -7.04
N PHE A 96 19.22 -0.50 -7.66
CA PHE A 96 18.20 -1.44 -7.25
C PHE A 96 18.30 -2.72 -8.10
N PRO A 97 18.96 -3.80 -7.63
CA PRO A 97 18.91 -5.06 -8.34
C PRO A 97 17.50 -5.67 -8.25
N GLU A 98 16.77 -5.62 -9.36
CA GLU A 98 15.41 -6.15 -9.54
C GLU A 98 15.25 -7.62 -9.06
N ARG A 99 16.35 -8.39 -9.02
CA ARG A 99 16.36 -9.83 -8.72
C ARG A 99 16.18 -10.20 -7.25
N SER A 100 16.30 -9.26 -6.30
CA SER A 100 16.35 -9.59 -4.85
C SER A 100 14.98 -9.85 -4.19
N PHE A 101 13.88 -9.82 -4.93
CA PHE A 101 12.52 -9.95 -4.39
C PHE A 101 11.67 -11.06 -5.02
N ALA A 102 12.30 -12.17 -5.41
CA ALA A 102 11.55 -13.35 -5.86
C ALA A 102 10.72 -13.93 -4.69
N GLY A 103 9.39 -13.79 -4.74
CA GLY A 103 8.47 -14.58 -3.90
C GLY A 103 7.34 -13.84 -3.16
N LEU A 104 7.11 -12.54 -3.33
CA LEU A 104 6.06 -11.82 -2.59
C LEU A 104 5.20 -10.95 -3.52
N GLU A 105 3.90 -11.22 -3.54
CA GLU A 105 2.89 -10.66 -4.44
C GLU A 105 2.17 -9.44 -3.82
N GLU A 106 2.75 -8.23 -3.82
CA GLU A 106 2.04 -7.05 -3.29
C GLU A 106 1.97 -5.89 -4.31
N ARG A 107 0.81 -5.81 -4.98
CA ARG A 107 0.49 -4.89 -6.09
C ARG A 107 -0.17 -3.57 -5.66
N ARG A 108 -0.15 -3.22 -4.37
CA ARG A 108 -0.94 -2.10 -3.82
C ARG A 108 -0.15 -0.80 -3.77
N GLU A 109 -0.78 0.29 -4.23
CA GLU A 109 -0.20 1.65 -4.24
C GLU A 109 -0.16 2.30 -2.84
N SER A 110 -0.98 1.81 -1.90
CA SER A 110 -1.14 2.39 -0.57
C SER A 110 -1.14 1.34 0.53
N PRO A 111 -0.47 1.59 1.67
CA PRO A 111 -0.51 0.67 2.81
C PRO A 111 -1.91 0.66 3.43
N ARG A 112 -2.46 -0.54 3.60
CA ARG A 112 -3.78 -0.76 4.20
C ARG A 112 -3.63 -1.09 5.68
N VAL A 113 -4.52 -0.53 6.49
CA VAL A 113 -4.67 -0.96 7.89
C VAL A 113 -5.89 -1.85 8.00
N ASP A 114 -5.73 -2.99 8.66
CA ASP A 114 -6.86 -3.78 9.11
C ASP A 114 -7.60 -2.96 10.18
N ALA A 115 -8.81 -2.55 9.83
CA ALA A 115 -9.61 -1.67 10.65
C ALA A 115 -11.07 -2.08 10.46
N ALA A 116 -11.62 -2.72 11.50
CA ALA A 116 -13.05 -2.90 11.63
C ALA A 116 -13.65 -1.58 12.13
N VAL A 117 -14.12 -0.77 11.19
CA VAL A 117 -14.82 0.50 11.44
C VAL A 117 -16.26 0.31 11.02
N GLN A 118 -17.19 0.74 11.86
CA GLN A 118 -18.61 0.78 11.54
C GLN A 118 -18.92 1.99 10.67
N GLY A 119 -19.93 1.87 9.84
CA GLY A 119 -20.38 2.96 9.00
C GLY A 119 -21.74 2.70 8.40
N THR A 120 -22.18 3.64 7.58
CA THR A 120 -23.43 3.57 6.85
C THR A 120 -23.18 3.86 5.38
N MET A 121 -23.74 3.03 4.51
CA MET A 121 -23.80 3.26 3.08
C MET A 121 -25.17 3.80 2.71
N THR A 122 -25.20 4.91 1.98
CA THR A 122 -26.42 5.46 1.38
C THR A 122 -26.48 5.06 -0.09
N TYR A 123 -27.61 4.48 -0.50
CA TYR A 123 -27.86 4.01 -1.85
C TYR A 123 -29.21 4.51 -2.36
N SER A 124 -29.22 5.16 -3.51
CA SER A 124 -30.44 5.67 -4.15
C SER A 124 -31.05 4.58 -5.03
N LEU A 125 -32.28 4.17 -4.72
CA LEU A 125 -33.00 3.14 -5.46
C LEU A 125 -34.22 3.76 -6.14
N SER A 126 -34.35 3.55 -7.46
CA SER A 126 -35.55 3.95 -8.19
C SER A 126 -36.64 2.90 -7.99
N ARG A 127 -37.79 3.32 -7.45
CA ARG A 127 -38.93 2.45 -7.16
C ARG A 127 -40.13 2.91 -7.95
N GLU A 128 -40.69 2.03 -8.77
CA GLU A 128 -41.97 2.29 -9.42
C GLU A 128 -43.11 2.13 -8.42
N MET A 129 -43.88 3.19 -8.22
CA MET A 129 -45.09 3.20 -7.40
C MET A 129 -46.27 3.57 -8.28
N THR A 130 -47.32 2.75 -8.25
CA THR A 130 -48.57 3.08 -8.91
C THR A 130 -49.43 3.93 -7.97
N VAL A 131 -49.58 5.22 -8.27
CA VAL A 131 -50.46 6.13 -7.53
C VAL A 131 -51.63 6.48 -8.43
N ARG A 132 -52.86 6.14 -8.01
CA ARG A 132 -54.10 6.41 -8.76
C ARG A 132 -54.13 5.85 -10.20
N GLY A 133 -53.42 4.74 -10.46
CA GLY A 133 -53.39 4.08 -11.77
C GLY A 133 -52.30 4.56 -12.73
N GLU A 134 -51.48 5.53 -12.31
CA GLU A 134 -50.30 5.98 -13.06
C GLU A 134 -49.03 5.44 -12.37
N SER A 135 -48.13 4.83 -13.15
CA SER A 135 -46.82 4.38 -12.67
C SER A 135 -45.87 5.57 -12.58
N MET A 136 -45.39 5.87 -11.39
CA MET A 136 -44.41 6.92 -11.10
C MET A 136 -43.14 6.27 -10.56
N SER A 137 -41.97 6.59 -11.12
CA SER A 137 -40.68 6.24 -10.54
C SER A 137 -40.32 7.26 -9.45
N VAL A 138 -40.13 6.81 -8.21
CA VAL A 138 -39.66 7.61 -7.08
C VAL A 138 -38.26 7.14 -6.69
N GLU A 139 -37.31 8.06 -6.60
CA GLU A 139 -36.00 7.75 -6.01
C GLU A 139 -36.12 7.75 -4.48
N VAL A 140 -35.73 6.64 -3.87
CA VAL A 140 -35.72 6.46 -2.42
C VAL A 140 -34.29 6.21 -1.99
N GLU A 141 -33.79 7.00 -1.05
CA GLU A 141 -32.51 6.74 -0.40
C GLU A 141 -32.70 5.73 0.73
N GLU A 142 -31.99 4.62 0.65
CA GLU A 142 -31.92 3.62 1.71
C GLU A 142 -30.51 3.59 2.31
N ASN A 143 -30.45 3.35 3.61
CA ASN A 143 -29.21 3.31 4.37
C ASN A 143 -28.93 1.88 4.85
N PHE A 144 -27.69 1.44 4.67
CA PHE A 144 -27.25 0.09 5.00
C PHE A 144 -26.04 0.13 5.91
N GLU A 145 -26.06 -0.65 6.98
CA GLU A 145 -24.90 -0.80 7.86
C GLU A 145 -23.75 -1.49 7.12
N LEU A 146 -22.57 -0.89 7.24
CA LEU A 146 -21.34 -1.45 6.71
C LEU A 146 -20.29 -1.62 7.81
N ILE A 147 -19.43 -2.61 7.62
CA ILE A 147 -18.23 -2.81 8.43
C ILE A 147 -17.03 -2.90 7.50
N THR A 148 -16.05 -2.04 7.71
CA THR A 148 -14.80 -2.10 6.94
C THR A 148 -13.95 -3.29 7.38
N GLN A 149 -13.21 -3.87 6.45
CA GLN A 149 -12.15 -4.84 6.74
C GLN A 149 -10.81 -4.14 6.81
N ASN A 150 -10.56 -3.29 5.81
CA ASN A 150 -9.34 -2.50 5.72
C ASN A 150 -9.60 -1.17 5.04
N ILE A 151 -8.75 -0.21 5.40
CA ILE A 151 -8.81 1.17 4.92
C ILE A 151 -7.39 1.58 4.51
N SER A 152 -7.24 2.25 3.37
CA SER A 152 -6.04 3.00 2.98
C SER A 152 -6.39 4.49 2.81
N ASP A 153 -5.42 5.29 2.38
CA ASP A 153 -5.63 6.68 1.97
C ASP A 153 -6.41 6.84 0.64
N SER A 154 -6.55 5.76 -0.12
CA SER A 154 -7.10 5.75 -1.49
C SER A 154 -8.34 4.89 -1.66
N GLY A 155 -8.62 3.97 -0.73
CA GLY A 155 -9.78 3.11 -0.83
C GLY A 155 -10.10 2.33 0.42
N ILE A 156 -11.20 1.58 0.34
CA ILE A 156 -11.75 0.79 1.43
C ILE A 156 -12.15 -0.59 0.95
N ALA A 157 -12.05 -1.56 1.84
CA ALA A 157 -12.76 -2.82 1.70
C ALA A 157 -13.82 -2.91 2.80
N PHE A 158 -15.06 -3.22 2.45
CA PHE A 158 -16.16 -3.32 3.41
C PHE A 158 -17.11 -4.47 3.10
N ARG A 159 -17.94 -4.80 4.09
CA ARG A 159 -19.05 -5.74 3.99
C ARG A 159 -20.33 -5.04 4.40
N LEU A 160 -21.43 -5.48 3.80
CA LEU A 160 -22.79 -5.12 4.21
C LEU A 160 -23.39 -6.31 4.94
N ALA A 161 -24.05 -6.09 6.08
CA ALA A 161 -24.78 -7.14 6.78
C ALA A 161 -26.05 -7.53 6.02
N VAL A 162 -26.78 -6.51 5.53
CA VAL A 162 -27.96 -6.60 4.68
C VAL A 162 -27.90 -5.40 3.73
N GLY A 163 -28.20 -5.60 2.44
CA GLY A 163 -28.22 -4.49 1.48
C GLY A 163 -28.23 -4.92 0.01
N PRO A 164 -28.19 -3.94 -0.91
CA PRO A 164 -28.19 -4.21 -2.34
C PRO A 164 -26.89 -4.89 -2.78
N LYS A 165 -26.99 -5.68 -3.85
CA LYS A 165 -25.79 -6.23 -4.50
C LYS A 165 -25.16 -5.14 -5.37
N LEU A 166 -24.10 -4.54 -4.87
CA LEU A 166 -23.31 -3.58 -5.64
C LEU A 166 -22.51 -4.26 -6.76
N SER A 167 -22.31 -3.53 -7.84
CA SER A 167 -21.55 -3.90 -9.04
C SER A 167 -20.34 -2.99 -9.20
N SER A 168 -19.32 -3.45 -9.93
CA SER A 168 -18.19 -2.59 -10.27
C SER A 168 -18.65 -1.40 -11.12
N GLY A 169 -18.22 -0.19 -10.76
CA GLY A 169 -18.64 1.08 -11.34
C GLY A 169 -19.75 1.79 -10.55
N ASP A 170 -20.42 1.11 -9.62
CA ASP A 170 -21.42 1.75 -8.77
C ASP A 170 -20.75 2.80 -7.87
N ILE A 171 -21.39 3.95 -7.72
CA ILE A 171 -20.95 5.01 -6.81
C ILE A 171 -21.94 5.07 -5.66
N VAL A 172 -21.43 4.97 -4.44
CA VAL A 172 -22.24 4.97 -3.22
C VAL A 172 -21.75 6.02 -2.23
N GLY A 173 -22.69 6.62 -1.50
CA GLY A 173 -22.37 7.48 -0.37
C GLY A 173 -21.98 6.61 0.83
N VAL A 174 -20.93 6.98 1.54
CA VAL A 174 -20.42 6.24 2.70
C VAL A 174 -20.08 7.20 3.82
N THR A 175 -20.59 6.90 5.02
CA THR A 175 -20.19 7.56 6.27
C THR A 175 -19.49 6.56 7.17
N LEU A 176 -18.23 6.83 7.54
CA LEU A 176 -17.43 5.98 8.43
C LEU A 176 -17.30 6.60 9.82
N GLU A 177 -17.42 5.78 10.86
CA GLU A 177 -17.20 6.17 12.25
C GLU A 177 -15.70 6.11 12.59
N LEU A 178 -14.94 7.10 12.13
CA LEU A 178 -13.53 7.27 12.52
C LEU A 178 -13.45 7.99 13.89
N GLU A 179 -12.47 8.88 14.09
CA GLU A 179 -12.44 9.77 15.27
C GLU A 179 -13.53 10.85 15.20
N ALA A 180 -13.97 11.17 13.98
CA ALA A 180 -15.13 11.98 13.66
C ALA A 180 -15.86 11.32 12.47
N PRO A 181 -17.16 11.63 12.26
CA PRO A 181 -17.89 11.15 11.08
C PRO A 181 -17.15 11.52 9.80
N PHE A 182 -16.83 10.52 8.99
CA PHE A 182 -16.12 10.67 7.72
C PHE A 182 -17.07 10.33 6.57
N GLU A 183 -17.68 11.37 6.00
CA GLU A 183 -18.58 11.26 4.85
C GLU A 183 -17.78 11.33 3.56
N CYS A 184 -18.04 10.43 2.62
CA CYS A 184 -17.35 10.37 1.33
C CYS A 184 -18.17 9.62 0.28
N GLN A 185 -17.77 9.74 -0.98
CA GLN A 185 -18.25 8.88 -2.05
C GLN A 185 -17.24 7.80 -2.37
N VAL A 186 -17.74 6.61 -2.69
CA VAL A 186 -16.92 5.43 -2.99
C VAL A 186 -17.40 4.81 -4.29
N GLU A 187 -16.49 4.68 -5.26
CA GLU A 187 -16.70 3.91 -6.47
C GLU A 187 -16.30 2.45 -6.22
N ILE A 188 -17.20 1.52 -6.48
CA ILE A 188 -16.92 0.08 -6.36
C ILE A 188 -16.02 -0.34 -7.51
N ILE A 189 -14.81 -0.79 -7.20
CA ILE A 189 -13.83 -1.23 -8.22
C ILE A 189 -13.78 -2.75 -8.34
N ARG A 190 -14.14 -3.47 -7.28
CA ARG A 190 -14.13 -4.94 -7.26
C ARG A 190 -15.11 -5.49 -6.25
N LYS A 191 -15.57 -6.70 -6.53
CA LYS A 191 -16.43 -7.49 -5.66
C LYS A 191 -15.85 -8.89 -5.55
N ASP A 192 -15.65 -9.35 -4.32
CA ASP A 192 -15.20 -10.70 -4.01
C ASP A 192 -16.35 -11.43 -3.29
N GLU A 193 -17.02 -12.31 -4.02
CA GLU A 193 -18.08 -13.17 -3.47
C GLU A 193 -17.44 -14.39 -2.79
N GLY A 194 -17.29 -14.31 -1.47
CA GLY A 194 -16.87 -15.44 -0.66
C GLY A 194 -18.02 -16.39 -0.35
N ALA A 195 -17.70 -17.56 0.23
CA ALA A 195 -18.70 -18.58 0.58
C ALA A 195 -19.74 -18.11 1.61
N GLU A 196 -19.36 -17.20 2.52
CA GLU A 196 -20.25 -16.68 3.58
C GLU A 196 -20.54 -15.18 3.46
N TRP A 197 -19.63 -14.40 2.88
CA TRP A 197 -19.72 -12.94 2.87
C TRP A 197 -19.28 -12.37 1.53
N THR A 198 -20.02 -11.37 1.05
CA THR A 198 -19.56 -10.55 -0.08
C THR A 198 -18.70 -9.41 0.44
N THR A 199 -17.50 -9.29 -0.11
CA THR A 199 -16.60 -8.16 0.18
C THR A 199 -16.56 -7.22 -1.00
N TYR A 200 -16.73 -5.94 -0.73
CA TYR A 200 -16.65 -4.88 -1.73
C TYR A 200 -15.36 -4.10 -1.54
N GLY A 201 -14.58 -3.96 -2.62
CA GLY A 201 -13.45 -3.05 -2.68
C GLY A 201 -13.84 -1.80 -3.43
N GLY A 202 -13.71 -0.65 -2.77
CA GLY A 202 -14.05 0.65 -3.32
C GLY A 202 -12.90 1.65 -3.28
N ARG A 203 -12.94 2.61 -4.19
CA ARG A 203 -12.01 3.74 -4.30
C ARG A 203 -12.72 5.01 -3.85
N PHE A 204 -12.06 5.81 -3.00
CA PHE A 204 -12.62 7.10 -2.61
C PHE A 204 -12.66 8.07 -3.80
N LEU A 205 -13.78 8.77 -3.96
CA LEU A 205 -13.95 9.83 -4.94
C LEU A 205 -13.85 11.21 -4.27
N GLU A 206 -13.16 12.13 -4.95
CA GLU A 206 -13.17 13.57 -4.68
C GLU A 206 -13.02 14.01 -3.22
N LEU A 207 -12.15 13.32 -2.44
CA LEU A 207 -11.86 13.75 -1.07
C LEU A 207 -11.24 15.15 -1.06
N ASP A 208 -11.80 16.03 -0.22
CA ASP A 208 -11.22 17.34 0.06
C ASP A 208 -9.95 17.22 0.91
N GLU A 209 -9.25 18.34 1.11
CA GLU A 209 -7.98 18.33 1.84
C GLU A 209 -8.13 17.95 3.32
N GLN A 210 -9.23 18.34 3.96
CA GLN A 210 -9.51 18.03 5.36
C GLN A 210 -9.78 16.53 5.54
N GLN A 211 -10.61 15.95 4.68
CA GLN A 211 -10.91 14.53 4.60
C GLN A 211 -9.63 13.72 4.35
N ARG A 212 -8.79 14.12 3.40
CA ARG A 212 -7.51 13.45 3.13
C ARG A 212 -6.59 13.45 4.36
N ARG A 213 -6.49 14.59 5.05
CA ARG A 213 -5.68 14.70 6.29
C ARG A 213 -6.25 13.81 7.39
N ALA A 214 -7.56 13.80 7.59
CA ALA A 214 -8.22 12.97 8.60
C ALA A 214 -8.00 11.47 8.35
N LEU A 215 -8.22 11.02 7.12
CA LEU A 215 -8.00 9.63 6.71
C LEU A 215 -6.53 9.22 6.88
N ARG A 216 -5.59 10.09 6.46
CA ARG A 216 -4.16 9.84 6.63
C ARG A 216 -3.76 9.74 8.11
N ALA A 217 -4.25 10.64 8.95
CA ALA A 217 -4.00 10.61 10.39
C ALA A 217 -4.52 9.30 11.01
N PHE A 218 -5.72 8.88 10.65
CA PHE A 218 -6.31 7.61 11.09
C PHE A 218 -5.46 6.40 10.68
N VAL A 219 -5.05 6.32 9.41
CA VAL A 219 -4.22 5.22 8.90
C VAL A 219 -2.89 5.15 9.66
N ILE A 220 -2.21 6.29 9.82
CA ILE A 220 -0.95 6.36 10.58
C ILE A 220 -1.15 5.91 12.02
N HIS A 221 -2.21 6.39 12.69
CA HIS A 221 -2.51 6.03 14.06
C HIS A 221 -2.70 4.52 14.23
N LYS A 222 -3.47 3.89 13.33
CA LYS A 222 -3.69 2.44 13.34
C LYS A 222 -2.40 1.66 13.04
N GLN A 223 -1.57 2.11 12.11
CA GLN A 223 -0.26 1.49 11.80
C GLN A 223 0.69 1.53 13.00
N VAL A 224 0.81 2.69 13.64
CA VAL A 224 1.65 2.86 14.83
C VAL A 224 1.14 1.96 15.96
N GLY A 225 -0.18 1.91 16.19
CA GLY A 225 -0.78 1.01 17.17
C GLY A 225 -0.49 -0.47 16.89
N ALA A 226 -0.58 -0.91 15.64
CA ALA A 226 -0.23 -2.28 15.24
C ALA A 226 1.26 -2.59 15.48
N TYR A 227 2.15 -1.67 15.13
CA TYR A 227 3.59 -1.80 15.36
C TYR A 227 3.93 -2.00 16.84
N PHE A 228 3.33 -1.21 17.74
CA PHE A 228 3.56 -1.35 19.19
C PHE A 228 3.04 -2.68 19.74
N ARG A 229 1.90 -3.19 19.26
CA ARG A 229 1.38 -4.51 19.64
C ARG A 229 2.35 -5.62 19.25
N MET A 230 2.81 -5.63 18.00
CA MET A 230 3.77 -6.64 17.51
C MET A 230 5.11 -6.60 18.26
N LYS A 231 5.59 -5.41 18.63
CA LYS A 231 6.83 -5.23 19.41
C LYS A 231 6.69 -5.76 20.84
N ASN A 232 5.53 -5.60 21.47
CA ASN A 232 5.28 -6.11 22.81
C ASN A 232 5.08 -7.63 22.86
N GLU A 233 4.48 -8.21 21.82
CA GLU A 233 4.34 -9.67 21.70
C GLU A 233 5.69 -10.37 21.50
N LYS A 234 6.60 -9.79 20.71
CA LYS A 234 7.98 -10.30 20.54
C LYS A 234 8.83 -10.21 21.80
N LYS A 235 8.47 -9.37 22.79
CA LYS A 235 9.16 -9.29 24.08
C LYS A 235 8.65 -10.30 25.11
N LYS A 236 7.49 -10.92 24.87
CA LYS A 236 6.89 -11.93 25.75
C LYS A 236 7.17 -13.38 25.31
N ARG A 237 7.83 -13.57 24.17
CA ARG A 237 8.38 -14.84 23.71
C ARG A 237 9.89 -14.85 23.94
#